data_AF-A0A2D6P5D6-F1
#
_entry.id   AF-A0A2D6P5D6-F1
#
_cell.length_a   1.000
_cell.length_b   1.000
_cell.length_c   1.000
_cell.angle_alpha   90.00
_cell.angle_beta   90.00
_cell.angle_gamma   90.00
#
_symmetry.space_group_name_H-M   'P 1'
#
loop_
_entity.id
_entity.type
_entity.pdbx_description
1 polymer ?
#
loop_
_entity_poly.entity_id
_entity_poly.type
_entity_poly.pdbx_seq_one_letter_code
_entity_poly.pdbx_strand_id
1 'polypeptide(L)'
;MYYIKLTNGDDIVADISKNTKGDFTTLVNPFKMDTRPMVTDEGVIDTLSLSSWLHPYSEDTSIRIMKSSIVTIVPASPGLKTFYKKQYEVFKKNREKTPKEWKVKERRRPTPIQTAPDPFDDYMDEMEAEAEEWNKIKKRIYN
;
A
#
# COMPACT_ATOMS: atom_id res chain seq x y z
N MET A 1 -15.49 21.31 -1.01
CA MET A 1 -14.71 20.13 -0.63
C MET A 1 -14.72 19.98 0.86
N TYR A 2 -15.20 18.84 1.34
CA TYR A 2 -15.39 18.51 2.73
C TYR A 2 -14.75 17.16 3.04
N TYR A 3 -14.30 17.02 4.28
CA TYR A 3 -14.08 15.73 4.91
C TYR A 3 -15.40 15.28 5.56
N ILE A 4 -15.77 14.03 5.35
CA ILE A 4 -17.06 13.46 5.72
C ILE A 4 -16.79 12.12 6.41
N LYS A 5 -17.19 12.01 7.68
CA LYS A 5 -17.17 10.75 8.42
C LYS A 5 -18.50 10.04 8.24
N LEU A 6 -18.47 8.80 7.78
CA LEU A 6 -19.66 7.96 7.66
C LEU A 6 -19.80 7.05 8.88
N THR A 7 -21.04 6.63 9.13
CA THR A 7 -21.43 5.73 10.24
C THR A 7 -20.80 4.34 10.14
N ASN A 8 -20.45 3.89 8.94
CA ASN A 8 -19.72 2.64 8.71
C ASN A 8 -18.21 2.74 9.04
N GLY A 9 -17.75 3.91 9.49
CA GLY A 9 -16.34 4.17 9.80
C GLY A 9 -15.52 4.72 8.63
N ASP A 10 -16.06 4.77 7.41
CA ASP A 10 -15.35 5.31 6.26
C ASP A 10 -15.14 6.82 6.39
N ASP A 11 -13.95 7.25 6.00
CA ASP A 11 -13.56 8.63 5.87
C ASP A 11 -13.60 9.02 4.38
N ILE A 12 -14.43 9.99 4.02
CA ILE A 12 -14.65 10.39 2.63
C ILE A 12 -14.26 11.85 2.42
N VAL A 13 -13.62 12.14 1.29
CA VAL A 13 -13.36 13.50 0.80
C VAL A 13 -14.16 13.72 -0.47
N ALA A 14 -15.04 14.72 -0.48
CA ALA A 14 -15.91 14.99 -1.61
C ALA A 14 -16.39 16.45 -1.67
N ASP A 15 -16.94 16.84 -2.81
CA ASP A 15 -17.82 18.00 -2.90
C ASP A 15 -19.27 17.58 -2.60
N ILE A 16 -20.03 18.46 -1.94
CA ILE A 16 -21.45 18.23 -1.62
C ILE A 16 -22.29 19.11 -2.53
N SER A 17 -23.27 18.52 -3.21
CA SER A 17 -24.17 19.27 -4.09
C SER A 17 -25.01 20.29 -3.30
N LYS A 18 -25.16 21.49 -3.85
CA LYS A 18 -26.00 22.56 -3.27
C LYS A 18 -27.48 22.18 -3.24
N ASN A 19 -27.93 21.28 -4.12
CA ASN A 19 -29.32 20.85 -4.21
C ASN A 19 -29.57 19.64 -3.31
N THR A 20 -29.52 19.88 -1.99
CA THR A 20 -29.74 18.85 -0.98
C THR A 20 -31.14 19.02 -0.38
N LYS A 21 -32.14 18.32 -0.92
CA LYS A 21 -33.53 18.32 -0.42
C LYS A 21 -33.88 16.98 0.24
N GLY A 22 -34.69 17.03 1.30
CA GLY A 22 -35.12 15.85 2.06
C GLY A 22 -33.97 15.19 2.83
N ASP A 23 -34.08 13.88 3.04
CA ASP A 23 -33.16 13.10 3.89
C ASP A 23 -31.89 12.64 3.17
N PHE A 24 -31.70 13.04 1.92
CA PHE A 24 -30.56 12.65 1.10
C PHE A 24 -29.69 13.84 0.74
N THR A 25 -28.40 13.58 0.53
CA THR A 25 -27.46 14.50 -0.09
C THR A 25 -26.66 13.78 -1.17
N THR A 26 -26.03 14.54 -2.05
CA THR A 26 -25.23 14.00 -3.16
C THR A 26 -23.79 14.40 -2.99
N LEU A 27 -22.92 13.39 -2.93
CA LEU A 27 -21.48 13.54 -2.94
C LEU A 27 -20.97 13.47 -4.38
N VAL A 28 -20.17 14.45 -4.78
CA VAL A 28 -19.59 14.54 -6.12
C VAL A 28 -18.11 14.16 -6.04
N ASN A 29 -17.74 13.19 -6.86
CA ASN A 29 -16.42 12.56 -6.95
C ASN A 29 -15.86 12.16 -5.57
N PRO A 30 -16.57 11.33 -4.78
CA PRO A 30 -16.09 10.97 -3.45
C PRO A 30 -14.87 10.04 -3.52
N PHE A 31 -13.84 10.39 -2.75
CA PHE A 31 -12.66 9.56 -2.53
C PHE A 31 -12.64 9.09 -1.09
N LYS A 32 -12.46 7.78 -0.89
CA LYS A 32 -12.19 7.19 0.41
C LYS A 32 -10.76 7.52 0.84
N MET A 33 -10.63 7.92 2.08
CA MET A 33 -9.39 8.24 2.76
C MET A 33 -8.98 7.03 3.60
N ASP A 34 -7.74 6.58 3.41
CA ASP A 34 -7.15 5.49 4.18
C ASP A 34 -5.78 5.96 4.72
N THR A 35 -5.64 5.91 6.04
CA THR A 35 -4.45 6.34 6.76
C THR A 35 -3.77 5.12 7.35
N ARG A 36 -2.49 4.93 7.05
CA ARG A 36 -1.72 3.78 7.53
C ARG A 36 -0.43 4.21 8.19
N PRO A 37 -0.09 3.69 9.37
CA PRO A 37 1.20 3.94 9.97
C PRO A 37 2.29 3.31 9.11
N MET A 38 3.37 4.04 8.89
CA MET A 38 4.57 3.61 8.19
C MET A 38 5.76 3.84 9.10
N VAL A 39 6.53 2.78 9.35
CA VAL A 39 7.78 2.88 10.10
C VAL A 39 8.86 3.43 9.16
N THR A 40 9.51 4.50 9.56
CA THR A 40 10.67 5.10 8.91
C THR A 40 11.85 5.11 9.88
N ASP A 41 13.04 5.41 9.39
CA ASP A 41 14.26 5.51 10.20
C ASP A 41 14.17 6.60 11.29
N GLU A 42 13.27 7.58 11.11
CA GLU A 42 13.03 8.68 12.04
C GLU A 42 11.84 8.43 12.99
N GLY A 43 11.15 7.29 12.88
CA GLY A 43 10.02 6.93 13.73
C GLY A 43 8.78 6.46 12.95
N VAL A 44 7.64 6.44 13.61
CA VAL A 44 6.36 6.07 12.98
C VAL A 44 5.69 7.33 12.44
N ILE A 45 5.44 7.36 11.12
CA ILE A 45 4.67 8.43 10.46
C ILE A 45 3.37 7.86 9.91
N ASP A 46 2.32 8.68 9.90
CA ASP A 46 1.06 8.31 9.25
C ASP A 46 1.08 8.68 7.77
N THR A 47 0.85 7.69 6.91
CA THR A 47 0.72 7.89 5.47
C THR A 47 -0.75 7.99 5.07
N LEU A 48 -1.06 8.95 4.21
CA LEU A 48 -2.42 9.19 3.72
C LEU A 48 -2.57 8.74 2.27
N SER A 49 -3.61 7.98 1.98
CA SER A 49 -3.99 7.60 0.63
C SER A 49 -5.45 7.97 0.34
N LEU A 50 -5.73 8.28 -0.93
CA LEU A 50 -7.08 8.53 -1.44
C LEU A 50 -7.37 7.60 -2.60
N SER A 51 -8.51 6.90 -2.55
CA SER A 51 -8.99 6.03 -3.62
C SER A 51 -10.42 6.40 -4.00
N SER A 52 -10.78 6.29 -5.27
CA SER A 52 -12.17 6.47 -5.70
C SER A 52 -13.08 5.50 -4.94
N TRP A 53 -14.15 6.01 -4.31
CA TRP A 53 -14.88 5.24 -3.30
C TRP A 53 -15.63 4.03 -3.86
N LEU A 54 -16.32 4.19 -4.99
CA LEU A 54 -17.12 3.11 -5.61
C LEU A 54 -16.49 2.48 -6.85
N HIS A 55 -15.34 2.97 -7.31
CA HIS A 55 -14.66 2.35 -8.46
C HIS A 55 -13.96 1.05 -8.02
N PRO A 56 -14.04 -0.06 -8.79
CA PRO A 56 -14.59 -0.19 -10.15
C PRO A 56 -16.07 -0.63 -10.21
N TYR A 57 -16.77 -0.69 -9.07
CA TYR A 57 -18.13 -1.23 -8.99
C TYR A 57 -19.19 -0.31 -9.61
N SER A 58 -18.92 1.00 -9.67
CA SER A 58 -19.78 1.97 -10.33
C SER A 58 -18.95 3.01 -11.08
N GLU A 59 -19.48 3.44 -12.23
CA GLU A 59 -18.92 4.52 -13.05
C GLU A 59 -19.47 5.90 -12.65
N ASP A 60 -20.49 5.94 -11.78
CA ASP A 60 -21.16 7.17 -11.38
C ASP A 60 -20.23 8.05 -10.54
N THR A 61 -20.13 9.31 -10.96
CA THR A 61 -19.33 10.34 -10.27
C THR A 61 -20.12 11.07 -9.18
N SER A 62 -21.43 10.86 -9.11
CA SER A 62 -22.33 11.50 -8.14
C SER A 62 -23.11 10.46 -7.38
N ILE A 63 -22.86 10.37 -6.07
CA ILE A 63 -23.41 9.31 -5.23
C ILE A 63 -24.37 9.93 -4.23
N ARG A 64 -25.61 9.43 -4.25
CA ARG A 64 -26.66 9.87 -3.34
C ARG A 64 -26.63 9.03 -2.07
N ILE A 65 -26.49 9.70 -0.92
CA ILE A 65 -26.44 9.06 0.40
C ILE A 65 -27.48 9.66 1.34
N MET A 66 -27.92 8.88 2.33
CA MET A 66 -28.77 9.39 3.40
C MET A 66 -27.96 10.30 4.32
N LYS A 67 -28.53 11.42 4.74
CA LYS A 67 -27.91 12.33 5.72
C LYS A 67 -27.69 11.63 7.07
N SER A 68 -28.57 10.69 7.42
CA SER A 68 -28.46 9.89 8.65
C SER A 68 -27.24 8.97 8.67
N SER A 69 -26.64 8.65 7.52
CA SER A 69 -25.40 7.85 7.48
C SER A 69 -24.14 8.69 7.69
N ILE A 70 -24.26 10.01 7.77
CA ILE A 70 -23.15 10.95 7.96
C ILE A 70 -23.04 11.28 9.46
N VAL A 71 -21.89 10.99 10.04
CA VAL A 71 -21.57 11.33 11.43
C VAL A 71 -21.11 12.78 11.54
N THR A 72 -20.25 13.23 10.63
CA THR A 72 -19.66 14.58 10.70
C THR A 72 -19.23 15.07 9.33
N ILE A 73 -19.37 16.37 9.09
CA ILE A 73 -18.90 17.07 7.89
C ILE A 73 -18.07 18.26 8.34
N VAL A 74 -16.84 18.37 7.85
CA VAL A 74 -15.93 19.49 8.14
C VAL A 74 -15.30 20.00 6.85
N PRO A 75 -15.09 21.32 6.69
CA PRO A 75 -14.33 21.84 5.57
C PRO A 75 -12.93 21.19 5.49
N ALA A 76 -12.57 20.66 4.32
CA ALA A 76 -11.27 20.05 4.14
C ALA A 76 -10.13 21.09 4.25
N SER A 77 -9.00 20.68 4.82
CA SER A 77 -7.80 21.53 4.92
C SER A 77 -7.24 21.88 3.52
N PRO A 78 -6.47 22.98 3.38
CA PRO A 78 -5.85 23.35 2.09
C PRO A 78 -4.94 22.25 1.51
N GLY A 79 -4.20 21.56 2.39
CA GLY A 79 -3.35 20.43 2.01
C GLY A 79 -4.17 19.27 1.44
N LEU A 80 -5.24 18.87 2.13
CA LEU A 80 -6.12 17.79 1.70
C LEU A 80 -6.80 18.10 0.36
N LYS A 81 -7.25 19.34 0.16
CA LYS A 81 -7.81 19.80 -1.12
C LYS A 81 -6.81 19.68 -2.26
N THR A 82 -5.55 20.04 -2.03
CA THR A 82 -4.48 19.92 -3.02
C THR A 82 -4.16 18.47 -3.32
N PHE A 83 -4.08 17.62 -2.29
CA PHE A 83 -3.83 16.20 -2.44
C PHE A 83 -4.96 15.51 -3.23
N TYR A 84 -6.21 15.77 -2.87
CA TYR A 84 -7.38 15.30 -3.59
C TYR A 84 -7.32 15.65 -5.08
N LYS A 85 -7.02 16.92 -5.43
CA LYS A 85 -6.95 17.35 -6.83
C LYS A 85 -5.91 16.54 -7.62
N LYS A 86 -4.73 16.33 -7.06
CA LYS A 86 -3.68 15.50 -7.69
C LYS A 86 -4.17 14.06 -7.90
N GLN A 87 -4.81 13.46 -6.89
CA GLN A 87 -5.31 12.09 -6.99
C GLN A 87 -6.46 11.94 -7.97
N TYR A 88 -7.36 12.93 -8.02
CA TYR A 88 -8.44 12.97 -9.00
C TYR A 88 -7.93 13.03 -10.45
N GLU A 89 -6.90 13.82 -10.72
CA GLU A 89 -6.28 13.87 -12.05
C GLU A 89 -5.60 12.55 -12.44
N VAL A 90 -4.92 11.89 -11.48
CA VAL A 90 -4.36 10.55 -11.70
C VAL A 90 -5.47 9.53 -11.99
N PHE A 91 -6.55 9.56 -11.21
CA PHE A 91 -7.72 8.70 -11.42
C PHE A 91 -8.32 8.90 -12.81
N LYS A 92 -8.57 10.14 -13.23
CA LYS A 92 -9.10 10.45 -14.57
C LYS A 92 -8.20 9.91 -15.69
N LYS A 93 -6.88 10.08 -15.58
CA LYS A 93 -5.92 9.56 -16.57
C LYS A 93 -5.89 8.03 -16.65
N ASN A 94 -6.34 7.35 -15.59
CA ASN A 94 -6.29 5.89 -15.48
C ASN A 94 -7.68 5.23 -15.57
N ARG A 95 -8.77 6.00 -15.61
CA ARG A 95 -10.15 5.51 -15.57
C ARG A 95 -10.45 4.46 -16.65
N GLU A 96 -9.97 4.70 -17.87
CA GLU A 96 -10.20 3.82 -19.03
C GLU A 96 -9.07 2.81 -19.24
N LYS A 97 -8.00 2.90 -18.44
CA LYS A 97 -6.91 1.93 -18.49
C LYS A 97 -7.36 0.70 -17.71
N THR A 98 -8.13 -0.15 -18.38
CA THR A 98 -8.24 -1.55 -17.98
C THR A 98 -6.81 -2.08 -17.87
N PRO A 99 -6.36 -2.64 -16.74
CA PRO A 99 -5.05 -3.27 -16.68
C PRO A 99 -5.05 -4.37 -17.76
N LYS A 100 -4.38 -4.11 -18.89
CA LYS A 100 -4.23 -5.13 -19.95
C LYS A 100 -3.53 -6.38 -19.38
N GLU A 101 -2.72 -6.18 -18.33
CA GLU A 101 -2.11 -7.21 -17.50
C GLU A 101 -2.06 -6.73 -16.04
N TRP A 102 -2.36 -7.61 -15.08
CA TRP A 102 -2.07 -7.39 -13.66
C TRP A 102 -0.55 -7.49 -13.44
N LYS A 103 0.20 -6.45 -13.78
CA LYS A 103 1.62 -6.37 -13.39
C LYS A 103 1.69 -6.03 -11.91
N VAL A 104 1.53 -7.03 -11.06
CA VAL A 104 1.95 -6.94 -9.67
C VAL A 104 3.43 -6.60 -9.72
N LYS A 105 3.80 -5.36 -9.37
CA LYS A 105 5.20 -5.07 -9.07
C LYS A 105 5.53 -6.00 -7.91
N GLU A 106 6.29 -7.07 -8.18
CA GLU A 106 6.81 -7.91 -7.12
C GLU A 106 7.41 -6.98 -6.09
N ARG A 107 6.93 -7.05 -4.83
CA ARG A 107 7.64 -6.40 -3.74
C ARG A 107 9.07 -6.91 -3.87
N ARG A 108 10.05 -6.01 -3.99
CA ARG A 108 11.46 -6.41 -4.08
C ARG A 108 11.67 -7.45 -2.99
N ARG A 109 12.06 -8.66 -3.37
CA ARG A 109 12.43 -9.67 -2.38
C ARG A 109 13.45 -8.99 -1.47
N PRO A 110 13.29 -9.06 -0.13
CA PRO A 110 14.31 -8.53 0.75
C PRO A 110 15.65 -9.09 0.27
N THR A 111 16.64 -8.22 0.08
CA THR A 111 17.99 -8.69 -0.25
C THR A 111 18.38 -9.69 0.83
N PRO A 112 18.85 -10.90 0.46
CA PRO A 112 19.38 -11.83 1.43
C PRO A 112 20.40 -11.08 2.29
N ILE A 113 20.25 -11.16 3.61
CA ILE A 113 21.27 -10.66 4.52
C ILE A 113 22.54 -11.37 4.11
N GLN A 114 23.57 -10.63 3.71
CA GLN A 114 24.90 -11.21 3.55
C GLN A 114 25.36 -11.57 4.95
N THR A 115 25.09 -12.80 5.38
CA THR A 115 25.77 -13.37 6.53
C THR A 115 27.25 -13.38 6.18
N ALA A 116 28.07 -12.74 7.01
CA ALA A 116 29.51 -12.94 6.92
C ALA A 116 29.77 -14.46 6.95
N PRO A 117 30.70 -14.99 6.13
CA PRO A 117 31.04 -16.40 6.18
C PRO A 117 31.35 -16.76 7.63
N ASP A 118 30.69 -17.80 8.14
CA ASP A 118 30.93 -18.28 9.50
C ASP A 118 32.35 -18.83 9.52
N PRO A 119 33.27 -18.32 10.37
CA PRO A 119 34.61 -18.87 10.49
C PRO A 119 34.63 -20.38 10.79
N PHE A 120 33.52 -20.92 11.29
CA PHE A 120 33.34 -22.35 11.49
C PHE A 120 33.19 -23.14 10.19
N ASP A 121 32.56 -22.57 9.15
CA ASP A 121 32.39 -23.23 7.86
C ASP A 121 33.75 -23.40 7.15
N ASP A 122 34.58 -22.36 7.14
CA ASP A 122 35.94 -22.42 6.56
C ASP A 122 36.82 -23.46 7.28
N TYR A 123 36.70 -23.57 8.61
CA TYR A 123 37.45 -24.56 9.40
C TYR A 123 37.01 -26.01 9.11
N MET A 124 35.71 -26.22 8.88
CA MET A 124 35.18 -27.54 8.53
C MET A 124 35.63 -27.98 7.14
N ASP A 125 35.63 -27.08 6.15
CA ASP A 125 36.13 -27.35 4.80
C ASP A 125 37.62 -27.74 4.81
N GLU A 126 38.44 -27.04 5.61
CA GLU A 126 39.85 -27.40 5.79
C GLU A 126 40.02 -28.80 6.42
N MET A 127 39.25 -29.11 7.47
CA MET A 127 39.28 -30.43 8.12
C MET A 127 38.88 -31.57 7.17
N GLU A 128 37.87 -31.36 6.32
CA GLU A 128 37.44 -32.35 5.34
C GLU A 128 38.52 -32.61 4.27
N ALA A 129 39.16 -31.55 3.78
CA ALA A 129 40.26 -31.67 2.83
C ALA A 129 41.45 -32.46 3.40
N GLU A 130 41.82 -32.19 4.65
CA GLU A 130 42.85 -32.96 5.34
C GLU A 130 42.44 -34.43 5.50
N ALA A 131 41.19 -34.70 5.90
CA ALA A 131 40.70 -36.06 6.06
C ALA A 131 40.73 -36.86 4.75
N GLU A 132 40.40 -36.23 3.62
CA GLU A 132 40.52 -36.85 2.30
C GLU A 132 41.96 -37.18 1.91
N GLU A 133 42.90 -36.28 2.19
CA GLU A 133 44.32 -36.50 1.91
C GLU A 133 44.86 -37.66 2.74
N TRP A 134 44.55 -37.70 4.04
CA TRP A 134 44.90 -38.81 4.91
C TRP A 134 44.31 -40.15 4.45
N ASN A 135 43.09 -40.15 3.94
CA ASN A 135 42.47 -41.34 3.37
C ASN A 135 43.17 -41.80 2.08
N LYS A 136 43.59 -40.88 1.22
CA LYS A 136 44.40 -41.21 0.02
C LYS A 136 45.75 -41.82 0.40
N ILE A 137 46.42 -41.26 1.41
CA ILE A 137 47.71 -41.76 1.91
C ILE A 137 47.54 -43.17 2.49
N LYS A 138 46.56 -43.38 3.38
CA LYS A 138 46.26 -44.70 3.95
C LYS A 138 45.98 -45.73 2.85
N LYS A 139 45.16 -45.38 1.85
CA LYS A 139 44.84 -46.27 0.73
C LYS A 139 46.07 -46.66 -0.10
N ARG A 140 47.11 -45.82 -0.13
CA ARG A 140 48.38 -46.08 -0.83
C ARG A 140 49.39 -46.89 -0.01
N ILE A 141 49.24 -46.91 1.32
CA ILE A 141 50.10 -47.66 2.24
C ILE A 141 49.56 -49.07 2.48
N TYR A 142 48.23 -49.24 2.51
CA TYR A 142 47.57 -50.48 2.90
C TYR A 142 46.94 -51.29 1.76
N ASN A 143 47.02 -50.83 0.50
CA ASN A 143 46.76 -51.61 -0.72
C ASN A 143 48.03 -51.70 -1.55
#